data_AF-C1LG11-F1
#
_entry.id   AF-C1LG11-F1
#
_cell.length_a   1.000
_cell.length_b   1.000
_cell.length_c   1.000
_cell.angle_alpha   90.00
_cell.angle_beta   90.00
_cell.angle_gamma   90.00
#
_symmetry.space_group_name_H-M   'P 1'
#
loop_
_entity.id
_entity.type
_entity.pdbx_description
1 polymer ?
#
loop_
_entity_poly.entity_id
_entity_poly.type
_entity_poly.pdbx_seq_one_letter_code
_entity_poly.pdbx_strand_id
1 'polypeptide(L)'
;MRAFLKASFKLLRTTHNAQIRPVFGINICPPFLHYCAKPELAKKATKAKRDNAVEEITIRENYKYKPYKQADLATSIEYFNSDVFRNTYKGKPVWFYYRRNYGGHFPPSVTRKSCVHLGKLVSSNPCPICRDEYLVLHHQHIELLKHFINPDSFEIYPSSKTGICRRQEKILQQEVEKARDLGYIQIWLPFYLYNYNDYYDYLPKDQLNELLKINNQFMQNNVGVISSSDITCLPPDIQEILKTNQSIPHAVEFDVHLPKIDIHPPKVGKRYKMEEDYKALLMRRRRSRSFILS
;
A
#
# COMPACT_ATOMS: atom_id res chain seq x y z
N MET A 1 -11.41 -13.77 -56.65
CA MET A 1 -11.54 -15.19 -56.25
C MET A 1 -10.91 -15.39 -54.87
N ARG A 2 -11.69 -15.31 -53.79
CA ARG A 2 -11.24 -15.63 -52.43
C ARG A 2 -12.34 -16.46 -51.77
N ALA A 3 -12.13 -17.76 -51.68
CA ALA A 3 -13.05 -18.70 -51.05
C ALA A 3 -12.74 -18.76 -49.54
N PHE A 4 -13.70 -18.32 -48.72
CA PHE A 4 -13.71 -18.52 -47.28
C PHE A 4 -14.28 -19.90 -46.96
N LEU A 5 -13.47 -20.79 -46.39
CA LEU A 5 -13.90 -22.07 -45.84
C LEU A 5 -14.61 -21.85 -44.48
N LYS A 6 -15.92 -22.07 -44.45
CA LYS A 6 -16.68 -22.34 -43.23
C LYS A 6 -16.59 -23.84 -42.94
N ALA A 7 -16.10 -24.23 -41.77
CA ALA A 7 -16.23 -25.59 -41.25
C ALA A 7 -16.95 -25.55 -39.90
N SER A 8 -18.23 -25.94 -39.95
CA SER A 8 -19.06 -26.27 -38.79
C SER A 8 -18.69 -27.66 -38.30
N PHE A 9 -18.44 -27.84 -37.00
CA PHE A 9 -18.41 -29.17 -36.38
C PHE A 9 -19.54 -29.29 -35.36
N LYS A 10 -20.52 -30.10 -35.72
CA LYS A 10 -21.68 -30.49 -34.91
C LYS A 10 -21.34 -31.80 -34.18
N LEU A 11 -21.88 -31.93 -32.97
CA LEU A 11 -21.76 -33.05 -32.04
C LEU A 11 -21.85 -34.44 -32.69
N LEU A 12 -21.11 -35.38 -32.14
CA LEU A 12 -21.50 -36.79 -32.08
C LEU A 12 -21.29 -37.35 -30.67
N ARG A 13 -22.42 -37.80 -30.11
CA ARG A 13 -22.60 -38.47 -28.84
C ARG A 13 -22.47 -39.97 -29.14
N THR A 14 -21.57 -40.68 -28.49
CA THR A 14 -21.52 -42.15 -28.58
C THR A 14 -21.72 -42.75 -27.18
N THR A 15 -22.84 -43.44 -27.05
CA THR A 15 -23.21 -44.31 -25.95
C THR A 15 -22.68 -45.71 -26.24
N HIS A 16 -21.97 -46.33 -25.29
CA HIS A 16 -21.90 -47.79 -25.23
C HIS A 16 -22.05 -48.27 -23.78
N ASN A 17 -23.15 -48.99 -23.58
CA ASN A 17 -23.47 -49.80 -22.42
C ASN A 17 -22.49 -50.98 -22.31
N ALA A 18 -22.00 -51.25 -21.10
CA ALA A 18 -21.49 -52.56 -20.73
C ALA A 18 -21.94 -52.89 -19.30
N GLN A 19 -22.63 -54.03 -19.17
CA GLN A 19 -23.28 -54.52 -17.95
C GLN A 19 -22.29 -55.19 -16.99
N ILE A 20 -22.28 -54.69 -15.75
CA ILE A 20 -22.32 -55.37 -14.43
C ILE A 20 -21.84 -56.84 -14.33
N ARG A 21 -20.85 -57.08 -13.44
CA ARG A 21 -20.95 -58.07 -12.35
C ARG A 21 -20.33 -57.54 -11.04
N PRO A 22 -20.93 -57.81 -9.87
CA PRO A 22 -20.57 -57.22 -8.58
C PRO A 22 -19.52 -58.03 -7.83
N VAL A 23 -18.61 -57.36 -7.12
CA VAL A 23 -17.77 -57.96 -6.09
C VAL A 23 -18.14 -57.32 -4.75
N PHE A 24 -18.63 -58.16 -3.85
CA PHE A 24 -18.91 -57.85 -2.46
C PHE A 24 -17.62 -57.45 -1.74
N GLY A 25 -17.64 -56.28 -1.10
CA GLY A 25 -16.61 -55.83 -0.17
C GLY A 25 -17.25 -54.93 0.87
N ILE A 26 -17.74 -55.54 1.95
CA ILE A 26 -18.28 -54.84 3.11
C ILE A 26 -17.09 -54.24 3.87
N ASN A 27 -16.98 -52.91 3.88
CA ASN A 27 -16.20 -52.19 4.88
C ASN A 27 -17.15 -51.29 5.66
N ILE A 28 -17.48 -51.77 6.86
CA ILE A 28 -18.32 -51.12 7.86
C ILE A 28 -17.57 -49.88 8.37
N CYS A 29 -18.07 -48.70 8.00
CA CYS A 29 -17.73 -47.46 8.69
C CYS A 29 -18.41 -47.46 10.07
N PRO A 30 -17.69 -47.20 11.18
CA PRO A 30 -18.33 -47.01 12.47
C PRO A 30 -19.08 -45.65 12.53
N PRO A 31 -20.29 -45.61 13.10
CA PRO A 31 -21.09 -44.40 13.20
C PRO A 31 -20.53 -43.47 14.28
N PHE A 32 -20.19 -42.24 13.88
CA PHE A 32 -19.94 -41.13 14.80
C PHE A 32 -21.27 -40.74 15.46
N LEU A 33 -21.53 -41.30 16.63
CA LEU A 33 -22.66 -40.92 17.47
C LEU A 33 -22.47 -39.47 17.94
N HIS A 34 -23.46 -38.66 17.60
CA HIS A 34 -23.81 -37.44 18.31
C HIS A 34 -23.93 -37.74 19.81
N TYR A 35 -23.13 -37.09 20.64
CA TYR A 35 -23.46 -36.87 22.05
C TYR A 35 -23.48 -35.38 22.33
N CYS A 36 -24.70 -34.88 22.52
CA CYS A 36 -24.98 -33.61 23.16
C CYS A 36 -25.37 -33.94 24.61
N ALA A 37 -24.55 -33.56 25.59
CA ALA A 37 -24.93 -33.54 27.00
C ALA A 37 -24.25 -32.37 27.73
N LYS A 38 -25.03 -31.78 28.65
CA LYS A 38 -25.04 -30.42 29.23
C LYS A 38 -23.82 -29.99 30.07
N PRO A 39 -23.70 -28.66 30.36
CA PRO A 39 -22.65 -28.09 31.20
C PRO A 39 -23.01 -28.21 32.68
N GLU A 40 -22.03 -28.44 33.55
CA GLU A 40 -21.97 -27.97 34.95
C GLU A 40 -20.73 -28.57 35.66
N LEU A 41 -19.76 -27.71 36.01
CA LEU A 41 -19.35 -27.45 37.39
C LEU A 41 -18.04 -26.63 37.37
N ALA A 42 -18.19 -25.38 37.79
CA ALA A 42 -17.09 -24.51 38.16
C ALA A 42 -16.22 -25.16 39.24
N LYS A 43 -14.90 -25.20 39.02
CA LYS A 43 -13.91 -25.30 40.09
C LYS A 43 -13.02 -24.07 40.04
N LYS A 44 -13.17 -23.26 41.08
CA LYS A 44 -12.40 -22.06 41.41
C LYS A 44 -10.92 -22.44 41.51
N ALA A 45 -10.09 -21.93 40.62
CA ALA A 45 -8.65 -21.86 40.84
C ALA A 45 -8.33 -20.51 41.48
N THR A 46 -7.88 -20.56 42.73
CA THR A 46 -7.46 -19.43 43.54
C THR A 46 -6.27 -18.71 42.92
N LYS A 47 -6.38 -17.39 42.86
CA LYS A 47 -5.45 -16.44 42.27
C LYS A 47 -4.20 -16.32 43.16
N ALA A 48 -3.08 -16.91 42.76
CA ALA A 48 -1.77 -16.58 43.32
C ALA A 48 -1.17 -15.42 42.52
N LYS A 49 -1.05 -14.26 43.17
CA LYS A 49 -0.32 -13.09 42.64
C LYS A 49 1.12 -13.49 42.34
N ARG A 50 1.55 -13.29 41.10
CA ARG A 50 2.96 -13.19 40.73
C ARG A 50 3.13 -11.88 39.99
N ASP A 51 3.77 -10.94 40.67
CA ASP A 51 4.07 -9.60 40.16
C ASP A 51 5.12 -9.73 39.05
N ASN A 52 4.65 -9.75 37.80
CA ASN A 52 5.46 -9.48 36.62
C ASN A 52 4.60 -8.59 35.73
N ALA A 53 4.95 -7.30 35.67
CA ALA A 53 4.35 -6.32 34.78
C ALA A 53 4.72 -6.65 33.31
N VAL A 54 4.04 -7.64 32.76
CA VAL A 54 3.84 -7.76 31.32
C VAL A 54 2.49 -7.13 31.08
N GLU A 55 2.46 -6.00 30.37
CA GLU A 55 1.22 -5.40 29.88
C GLU A 55 0.38 -6.49 29.23
N GLU A 56 -0.70 -6.87 29.90
CA GLU A 56 -1.61 -7.91 29.47
C GLU A 56 -2.28 -7.38 28.20
N ILE A 57 -1.74 -7.81 27.05
CA ILE A 57 -2.26 -7.46 25.73
C ILE A 57 -3.74 -7.82 25.75
N THR A 58 -4.58 -6.78 25.80
CA THR A 58 -6.03 -6.90 25.83
C THR A 58 -6.47 -7.88 24.75
N ILE A 59 -7.15 -8.94 25.19
CA ILE A 59 -7.82 -9.94 24.36
C ILE A 59 -8.52 -9.21 23.23
N ARG A 60 -8.13 -9.50 21.97
CA ARG A 60 -8.59 -8.83 20.74
C ARG A 60 -10.06 -8.39 20.84
N GLU A 61 -10.29 -7.09 20.95
CA GLU A 61 -11.65 -6.55 21.01
C GLU A 61 -12.38 -6.87 19.71
N ASN A 62 -13.56 -7.47 19.82
CA ASN A 62 -14.40 -7.77 18.68
C ASN A 62 -15.25 -6.54 18.34
N TYR A 63 -14.91 -5.84 17.26
CA TYR A 63 -15.62 -4.65 16.81
C TYR A 63 -16.95 -4.94 16.10
N LYS A 64 -17.32 -6.21 15.91
CA LYS A 64 -18.52 -6.58 15.15
C LYS A 64 -19.77 -6.04 15.85
N TYR A 65 -20.63 -5.38 15.07
CA TYR A 65 -21.85 -4.69 15.48
C TYR A 65 -21.67 -3.46 16.37
N LYS A 66 -20.43 -3.01 16.63
CA LYS A 66 -20.20 -1.74 17.30
C LYS A 66 -20.90 -0.62 16.51
N PRO A 67 -21.69 0.26 17.16
CA PRO A 67 -22.18 1.46 16.50
C PRO A 67 -20.98 2.28 16.01
N TYR A 68 -21.08 2.79 14.78
CA TYR A 68 -20.03 3.57 14.15
C TYR A 68 -20.60 4.91 13.73
N LYS A 69 -20.06 5.96 14.31
CA LYS A 69 -20.30 7.33 13.91
C LYS A 69 -18.95 8.02 13.79
N GLN A 70 -18.66 8.53 12.60
CA GLN A 70 -17.42 9.26 12.37
C GLN A 70 -17.49 10.62 13.07
N ALA A 71 -16.37 11.04 13.66
CA ALA A 71 -16.25 12.33 14.31
C ALA A 71 -16.31 13.49 13.29
N ASP A 72 -16.42 14.71 13.80
CA ASP A 72 -16.31 15.91 12.99
C ASP A 72 -14.84 16.21 12.64
N LEU A 73 -14.60 17.08 11.67
CA LEU A 73 -13.26 17.45 11.25
C LEU A 73 -12.47 18.15 12.37
N ALA A 74 -13.08 19.11 13.07
CA ALA A 74 -12.40 19.86 14.12
C ALA A 74 -11.91 18.93 15.23
N THR A 75 -12.76 17.99 15.66
CA THR A 75 -12.41 17.00 16.68
C THR A 75 -11.40 15.98 16.17
N SER A 76 -11.39 15.67 14.86
CA SER A 76 -10.37 14.84 14.24
C SER A 76 -8.98 15.46 14.35
N ILE A 77 -8.86 16.76 14.06
CA ILE A 77 -7.61 17.51 14.13
C ILE A 77 -7.14 17.63 15.57
N GLU A 78 -8.04 17.94 16.50
CA GLU A 78 -7.75 17.99 17.94
C GLU A 78 -7.23 16.64 18.46
N TYR A 79 -7.89 15.54 18.07
CA TYR A 79 -7.45 14.19 18.43
C TYR A 79 -6.07 13.87 17.87
N PHE A 80 -5.80 14.21 16.60
CA PHE A 80 -4.51 13.93 15.97
C PHE A 80 -3.34 14.64 16.69
N ASN A 81 -3.58 15.86 17.19
CA ASN A 81 -2.62 16.64 17.97
C ASN A 81 -2.50 16.19 19.44
N SER A 82 -3.37 15.31 19.92
CA SER A 82 -3.38 14.87 21.31
C SER A 82 -2.27 13.86 21.63
N ASP A 83 -1.88 13.80 22.90
CA ASP A 83 -0.95 12.78 23.41
C ASP A 83 -1.49 11.36 23.25
N VAL A 84 -2.82 11.20 23.24
CA VAL A 84 -3.49 9.90 23.05
C VAL A 84 -3.14 9.32 21.69
N PHE A 85 -3.21 10.13 20.62
CA PHE A 85 -2.85 9.69 19.28
C PHE A 85 -1.36 9.33 19.21
N ARG A 86 -0.49 10.18 19.76
CA ARG A 86 0.96 9.96 19.79
C ARG A 86 1.32 8.65 20.49
N ASN A 87 0.71 8.37 21.64
CA ASN A 87 0.94 7.15 22.40
C ASN A 87 0.39 5.90 21.69
N THR A 88 -0.76 6.02 21.02
CA THR A 88 -1.42 4.93 20.30
C THR A 88 -0.63 4.49 19.06
N TYR A 89 -0.17 5.45 18.25
CA TYR A 89 0.47 5.19 16.97
C TYR A 89 2.01 5.26 17.00
N LYS A 90 2.60 5.79 18.08
CA LYS A 90 4.06 5.79 18.34
C LYS A 90 4.88 6.40 17.20
N GLY A 91 4.37 7.47 16.59
CA GLY A 91 5.01 8.16 15.45
C GLY A 91 5.01 7.36 14.14
N LYS A 92 4.27 6.25 14.06
CA LYS A 92 4.14 5.44 12.85
C LYS A 92 2.84 5.81 12.10
N PRO A 93 2.76 5.56 10.79
CA PRO A 93 1.53 5.81 10.05
C PRO A 93 0.39 4.95 10.57
N VAL A 94 -0.84 5.48 10.49
CA VAL A 94 -2.07 4.87 11.06
C VAL A 94 -2.26 3.40 10.69
N TRP A 95 -1.91 3.02 9.45
CA TRP A 95 -2.09 1.68 8.93
C TRP A 95 -0.98 0.69 9.33
N PHE A 96 0.10 1.13 10.00
CA PHE A 96 1.27 0.30 10.29
C PHE A 96 0.96 -0.93 11.15
N TYR A 97 0.17 -0.76 12.20
CA TYR A 97 -0.17 -1.83 13.14
C TYR A 97 -1.35 -2.70 12.69
N TYR A 98 -1.90 -2.45 11.51
CA TYR A 98 -3.03 -3.18 11.01
C TYR A 98 -2.59 -4.35 10.13
N ARG A 99 -3.13 -5.53 10.41
CA ARG A 99 -2.95 -6.72 9.58
C ARG A 99 -4.30 -7.28 9.16
N ARG A 100 -4.47 -7.49 7.86
CA ARG A 100 -5.68 -8.08 7.29
C ARG A 100 -5.63 -9.61 7.40
N ASN A 101 -6.74 -10.21 7.77
CA ASN A 101 -6.91 -11.66 7.73
C ASN A 101 -7.47 -12.07 6.36
N TYR A 102 -6.81 -13.01 5.69
CA TYR A 102 -7.24 -13.62 4.43
C TYR A 102 -6.72 -15.06 4.39
N GLY A 103 -7.36 -15.91 3.58
CA GLY A 103 -6.93 -17.30 3.40
C GLY A 103 -5.72 -17.40 2.46
N GLY A 104 -4.81 -18.32 2.77
CA GLY A 104 -3.62 -18.60 1.96
C GLY A 104 -2.45 -17.63 2.18
N HIS A 105 -1.40 -17.82 1.38
CA HIS A 105 -0.17 -17.02 1.46
C HIS A 105 -0.34 -15.62 0.86
N PHE A 106 -1.10 -15.50 -0.23
CA PHE A 106 -1.26 -14.26 -0.97
C PHE A 106 -2.60 -13.56 -0.63
N PRO A 107 -2.59 -12.25 -0.36
CA PRO A 107 -3.82 -11.50 -0.17
C PRO A 107 -4.63 -11.46 -1.48
N PRO A 108 -5.97 -11.42 -1.41
CA PRO A 108 -6.74 -11.07 -2.60
C PRO A 108 -6.35 -9.66 -3.07
N SER A 109 -6.31 -9.50 -4.40
CA SER A 109 -5.92 -8.25 -5.08
C SER A 109 -6.73 -7.04 -4.62
N VAL A 110 -7.98 -7.25 -4.21
CA VAL A 110 -8.91 -6.19 -3.82
C VAL A 110 -9.33 -6.35 -2.37
N THR A 111 -9.48 -5.22 -1.68
CA THR A 111 -9.99 -5.19 -0.30
C THR A 111 -11.52 -5.29 -0.24
N ARG A 112 -12.04 -5.49 0.96
CA ARG A 112 -13.49 -5.50 1.23
C ARG A 112 -14.16 -4.20 0.79
N LYS A 113 -15.43 -4.28 0.38
CA LYS A 113 -16.20 -3.11 -0.10
C LYS A 113 -16.31 -2.01 0.97
N SER A 114 -16.74 -2.35 2.18
CA SER A 114 -16.87 -1.44 3.31
C SER A 114 -16.67 -2.19 4.63
N CYS A 115 -16.24 -1.48 5.67
CA CYS A 115 -16.23 -1.98 7.06
C CYS A 115 -17.53 -1.66 7.79
N VAL A 116 -18.21 -0.60 7.37
CA VAL A 116 -19.42 -0.05 7.98
C VAL A 116 -20.62 -0.34 7.09
N HIS A 117 -21.71 -0.78 7.70
CA HIS A 117 -23.01 -0.93 7.05
C HIS A 117 -24.10 -0.50 8.02
N LEU A 118 -25.03 0.36 7.56
CA LEU A 118 -26.14 0.88 8.37
C LEU A 118 -25.69 1.48 9.73
N GLY A 119 -24.59 2.25 9.72
CA GLY A 119 -24.05 2.88 10.94
C GLY A 119 -23.43 1.91 11.96
N LYS A 120 -23.12 0.67 11.56
CA LYS A 120 -22.49 -0.33 12.43
C LYS A 120 -21.30 -1.00 11.74
N LEU A 121 -20.30 -1.40 12.52
CA LEU A 121 -19.17 -2.18 12.01
C LEU A 121 -19.60 -3.62 11.72
N VAL A 122 -19.52 -4.04 10.46
CA VAL A 122 -19.84 -5.42 10.05
C VAL A 122 -18.66 -6.35 10.35
N SER A 123 -17.45 -5.81 10.36
CA SER A 123 -16.23 -6.58 10.53
C SER A 123 -15.75 -6.55 11.98
N SER A 124 -15.28 -7.71 12.46
CA SER A 124 -14.58 -7.83 13.73
C SER A 124 -13.19 -7.19 13.73
N ASN A 125 -12.56 -7.07 12.56
CA ASN A 125 -11.26 -6.41 12.37
C ASN A 125 -11.44 -5.29 11.34
N PRO A 126 -11.97 -4.11 11.71
CA PRO A 126 -12.17 -2.97 10.80
C PRO A 126 -10.85 -2.45 10.22
N CYS A 127 -10.90 -1.71 9.11
CA CYS A 127 -9.70 -1.15 8.51
C CYS A 127 -9.11 -0.03 9.39
N PRO A 128 -7.85 0.41 9.16
CA PRO A 128 -7.19 1.39 10.04
C PRO A 128 -8.00 2.66 10.29
N ILE A 129 -8.68 3.18 9.24
CA ILE A 129 -9.58 4.33 9.33
C ILE A 129 -10.88 3.99 10.06
N CYS A 130 -11.58 2.91 9.71
CA CYS A 130 -12.87 2.59 10.34
C CYS A 130 -12.76 1.99 11.75
N ARG A 131 -11.54 1.65 12.22
CA ARG A 131 -11.31 1.20 13.59
C ARG A 131 -11.43 2.35 14.57
N ASP A 132 -10.95 3.52 14.16
CA ASP A 132 -10.88 4.72 14.98
C ASP A 132 -11.80 5.79 14.40
N GLU A 133 -12.83 6.15 15.16
CA GLU A 133 -13.90 7.06 14.72
C GLU A 133 -13.41 8.50 14.54
N TYR A 134 -12.31 8.87 15.20
CA TYR A 134 -11.70 10.20 15.14
C TYR A 134 -10.83 10.42 13.92
N LEU A 135 -10.56 9.39 13.11
CA LEU A 135 -9.76 9.53 11.89
C LEU A 135 -10.65 9.87 10.71
N VAL A 136 -10.74 11.17 10.42
CA VAL A 136 -11.59 11.72 9.37
C VAL A 136 -10.74 12.10 8.16
N LEU A 137 -10.93 11.37 7.05
CA LEU A 137 -10.33 11.73 5.77
C LEU A 137 -11.01 12.99 5.22
N HIS A 138 -10.25 14.08 5.13
CA HIS A 138 -10.69 15.37 4.60
C HIS A 138 -9.50 16.14 4.02
N HIS A 139 -9.70 16.90 2.96
CA HIS A 139 -8.66 17.67 2.26
C HIS A 139 -7.92 18.68 3.15
N GLN A 140 -8.58 19.23 4.17
CA GLN A 140 -7.96 20.14 5.15
C GLN A 140 -7.10 19.40 6.21
N HIS A 141 -7.31 18.09 6.41
CA HIS A 141 -6.56 17.30 7.39
C HIS A 141 -5.28 16.73 6.76
N ILE A 142 -4.36 17.63 6.42
CA ILE A 142 -3.14 17.32 5.64
C ILE A 142 -2.27 16.29 6.34
N GLU A 143 -2.13 16.37 7.67
CA GLU A 143 -1.27 15.49 8.46
C GLU A 143 -1.71 14.02 8.39
N LEU A 144 -3.03 13.78 8.45
CA LEU A 144 -3.59 12.45 8.27
C LEU A 144 -3.42 11.96 6.82
N LEU A 145 -3.66 12.81 5.82
CA LEU A 145 -3.51 12.44 4.41
C LEU A 145 -2.06 12.05 4.07
N LYS A 146 -1.07 12.76 4.64
CA LYS A 146 0.36 12.44 4.48
C LYS A 146 0.71 11.01 4.87
N HIS A 147 0.01 10.39 5.83
CA HIS A 147 0.25 8.98 6.17
C HIS A 147 -0.07 8.00 5.04
N PHE A 148 -0.91 8.39 4.07
CA PHE A 148 -1.33 7.55 2.95
C PHE A 148 -0.62 7.89 1.64
N ILE A 149 0.22 8.92 1.63
CA ILE A 149 0.95 9.40 0.45
C ILE A 149 2.42 9.04 0.60
N ASN A 150 3.06 8.66 -0.49
CA ASN A 150 4.51 8.46 -0.52
C ASN A 150 5.24 9.82 -0.51
N PRO A 151 6.19 10.08 0.40
CA PRO A 151 6.90 11.36 0.43
C PRO A 151 7.69 11.65 -0.85
N ASP A 152 8.22 10.63 -1.54
CA ASP A 152 9.08 10.85 -2.71
C ASP A 152 8.28 10.93 -4.02
N SER A 153 7.35 9.99 -4.25
CA SER A 153 6.55 9.97 -5.48
C SER A 153 5.29 10.82 -5.42
N PHE A 154 4.87 11.26 -4.23
CA PHE A 154 3.59 11.96 -3.97
C PHE A 154 2.34 11.18 -4.45
N GLU A 155 2.50 9.87 -4.67
CA GLU A 155 1.41 8.97 -5.03
C GLU A 155 0.73 8.36 -3.80
N ILE A 156 -0.55 8.03 -3.92
CA ILE A 156 -1.32 7.39 -2.86
C ILE A 156 -0.91 5.91 -2.78
N TYR A 157 -0.65 5.42 -1.57
CA TYR A 157 -0.34 4.00 -1.36
C TYR A 157 -1.54 3.10 -1.72
N PRO A 158 -1.30 1.99 -2.43
CA PRO A 158 -2.38 1.07 -2.79
C PRO A 158 -2.98 0.41 -1.56
N SER A 159 -4.26 0.05 -1.62
CA SER A 159 -4.97 -0.64 -0.53
C SER A 159 -4.39 -2.01 -0.15
N SER A 160 -3.55 -2.61 -1.00
CA SER A 160 -2.73 -3.78 -0.64
C SER A 160 -1.73 -3.49 0.48
N LYS A 161 -1.17 -2.27 0.53
CA LYS A 161 -0.23 -1.82 1.55
C LYS A 161 -0.95 -1.27 2.79
N THR A 162 -1.93 -0.40 2.59
CA THR A 162 -2.62 0.31 3.68
C THR A 162 -3.74 -0.51 4.32
N GLY A 163 -4.33 -1.46 3.59
CA GLY A 163 -5.37 -2.35 4.12
C GLY A 163 -6.74 -1.70 4.36
N ILE A 164 -6.95 -0.49 3.82
CA ILE A 164 -8.23 0.24 3.89
C ILE A 164 -9.33 -0.45 3.07
N CYS A 165 -10.60 -0.26 3.45
CA CYS A 165 -11.71 -0.75 2.63
C CYS A 165 -11.88 0.13 1.39
N ARG A 166 -12.45 -0.43 0.33
CA ARG A 166 -12.65 0.29 -0.95
C ARG A 166 -13.45 1.57 -0.81
N ARG A 167 -14.42 1.62 0.10
CA ARG A 167 -15.18 2.86 0.37
C ARG A 167 -14.26 3.97 0.86
N GLN A 168 -13.39 3.68 1.83
CA GLN A 168 -12.46 4.67 2.36
C GLN A 168 -11.33 4.99 1.37
N GLU A 169 -10.91 4.03 0.55
CA GLU A 169 -9.95 4.28 -0.54
C GLU A 169 -10.47 5.29 -1.56
N LYS A 170 -11.75 5.19 -1.96
CA LYS A 170 -12.37 6.18 -2.84
C LYS A 170 -12.46 7.57 -2.21
N ILE A 171 -12.84 7.63 -0.93
CA ILE A 171 -12.90 8.90 -0.19
C ILE A 171 -11.50 9.51 -0.09
N LEU A 172 -10.49 8.70 0.23
CA LEU A 172 -9.09 9.13 0.27
C LEU A 172 -8.65 9.71 -1.07
N GLN A 173 -8.92 9.02 -2.18
CA GLN A 173 -8.60 9.51 -3.52
C GLN A 173 -9.24 10.87 -3.80
N GLN A 174 -10.54 11.00 -3.53
CA GLN A 174 -11.28 12.25 -3.74
C GLN A 174 -10.74 13.40 -2.88
N GLU A 175 -10.48 13.17 -1.59
CA GLU A 175 -9.99 14.22 -0.70
C GLU A 175 -8.53 14.59 -1.00
N VAL A 176 -7.70 13.65 -1.46
CA VAL A 176 -6.35 13.95 -1.94
C VAL A 176 -6.42 14.76 -3.24
N GLU A 177 -7.24 14.39 -4.20
CA GLU A 177 -7.43 15.16 -5.44
C GLU A 177 -7.88 16.60 -5.14
N LYS A 178 -8.90 16.79 -4.29
CA LYS A 178 -9.29 18.13 -3.83
C LYS A 178 -8.16 18.89 -3.15
N ALA A 179 -7.37 18.22 -2.31
CA ALA A 179 -6.24 18.85 -1.63
C ALA A 179 -5.13 19.25 -2.60
N ARG A 180 -4.96 18.52 -3.71
CA ARG A 180 -4.03 18.89 -4.80
C ARG A 180 -4.55 20.09 -5.58
N ASP A 181 -5.84 20.10 -5.94
CA ASP A 181 -6.47 21.22 -6.64
C ASP A 181 -6.41 22.53 -5.85
N LEU A 182 -6.57 22.43 -4.51
CA LEU A 182 -6.46 23.57 -3.60
C LEU A 182 -5.02 23.95 -3.22
N GLY A 183 -4.02 23.18 -3.65
CA GLY A 183 -2.61 23.45 -3.33
C GLY A 183 -2.20 23.14 -1.89
N TYR A 184 -2.97 22.34 -1.14
CA TYR A 184 -2.62 21.92 0.23
C TYR A 184 -1.57 20.81 0.29
N ILE A 185 -1.48 19.99 -0.77
CA ILE A 185 -0.54 18.87 -0.87
C ILE A 185 0.38 19.10 -2.07
N GLN A 186 1.67 18.80 -1.87
CA GLN A 186 2.68 18.87 -2.93
C GLN A 186 2.43 17.78 -3.98
N ILE A 187 2.60 18.16 -5.25
CA ILE A 187 2.49 17.26 -6.40
C ILE A 187 3.63 17.51 -7.37
N TRP A 188 3.96 16.47 -8.14
CA TRP A 188 4.75 16.64 -9.36
C TRP A 188 3.89 17.35 -10.41
N LEU A 189 4.24 18.60 -10.72
CA LEU A 189 3.62 19.34 -11.81
C LEU A 189 4.39 19.08 -13.10
N PRO A 190 3.79 18.45 -14.13
CA PRO A 190 4.45 18.30 -15.42
C PRO A 190 4.57 19.67 -16.09
N PHE A 191 5.75 20.00 -16.57
CA PHE A 191 5.94 21.13 -17.48
C PHE A 191 5.59 20.69 -18.89
N TYR A 192 4.62 21.37 -19.50
CA TYR A 192 4.24 21.13 -20.90
C TYR A 192 5.10 21.98 -21.82
N LEU A 193 5.68 21.35 -22.83
CA LEU A 193 6.30 22.05 -23.95
C LEU A 193 5.22 22.43 -24.94
N TYR A 194 5.23 23.69 -25.36
CA TYR A 194 4.35 24.20 -26.40
C TYR A 194 5.13 24.37 -27.69
N ASN A 195 4.55 23.89 -28.79
CA ASN A 195 5.02 24.26 -30.12
C ASN A 195 4.44 25.62 -30.46
N TYR A 196 5.27 26.66 -30.36
CA TYR A 196 4.84 28.04 -30.60
C TYR A 196 4.40 28.29 -32.05
N ASN A 197 4.81 27.44 -33.00
CA ASN A 197 4.34 27.51 -34.38
C ASN A 197 2.82 27.36 -34.49
N ASP A 198 2.17 26.67 -33.54
CA ASP A 198 0.74 26.40 -33.59
C ASP A 198 -0.11 27.61 -33.14
N TYR A 199 0.52 28.64 -32.56
CA TYR A 199 -0.17 29.80 -31.96
C TYR A 199 0.19 31.13 -32.63
N TYR A 200 1.38 31.21 -33.24
CA TYR A 200 1.97 32.47 -33.69
C TYR A 200 2.35 32.45 -35.17
N ASP A 201 1.35 32.34 -36.03
CA ASP A 201 1.53 32.35 -37.50
C ASP A 201 2.11 33.67 -38.04
N TYR A 202 1.95 34.75 -37.29
CA TYR A 202 2.36 36.10 -37.67
C TYR A 202 3.78 36.46 -37.23
N LEU A 203 4.41 35.67 -36.34
CA LEU A 203 5.75 35.96 -35.84
C LEU A 203 6.81 35.52 -36.86
N PRO A 204 7.88 36.33 -37.08
CA PRO A 204 9.01 35.91 -37.89
C PRO A 204 9.63 34.61 -37.38
N LYS A 205 10.06 33.75 -38.32
CA LYS A 205 10.62 32.43 -38.03
C LYS A 205 11.81 32.48 -37.07
N ASP A 206 12.61 33.54 -37.12
CA ASP A 206 13.80 33.70 -36.27
C ASP A 206 13.42 33.89 -34.79
N GLN A 207 12.43 34.74 -34.51
CA GLN A 207 11.90 34.93 -33.16
C GLN A 207 11.22 33.66 -32.63
N LEU A 208 10.54 32.94 -33.51
CA LEU A 208 9.89 31.69 -33.17
C LEU A 208 10.89 30.58 -32.81
N ASN A 209 12.01 30.52 -33.54
CA ASN A 209 13.13 29.63 -33.24
C ASN A 209 13.81 29.96 -31.90
N GLU A 210 13.87 31.23 -31.49
CA GLU A 210 14.36 31.63 -30.16
C GLU A 210 13.43 31.13 -29.05
N LEU A 211 12.12 31.28 -29.20
CA LEU A 211 11.14 30.76 -28.23
C LEU A 211 11.24 29.23 -28.08
N LEU A 212 11.40 28.52 -29.20
CA LEU A 212 11.61 27.07 -29.19
C LEU A 212 12.95 26.67 -28.53
N LYS A 213 14.03 27.47 -28.71
CA LYS A 213 15.31 27.24 -28.03
C LYS A 213 15.19 27.40 -26.51
N ILE A 214 14.46 28.41 -26.04
CA ILE A 214 14.18 28.60 -24.61
C ILE A 214 13.42 27.38 -24.06
N ASN A 215 12.37 26.94 -24.76
CA ASN A 215 11.57 25.77 -24.35
C ASN A 215 12.42 24.48 -24.27
N ASN A 216 13.36 24.31 -25.20
CA ASN A 216 14.26 23.15 -25.25
C ASN A 216 15.41 23.24 -24.23
N GLN A 217 15.90 24.43 -23.88
CA GLN A 217 16.93 24.60 -22.83
C GLN A 217 16.42 24.18 -21.45
N PHE A 218 15.14 24.40 -21.15
CA PHE A 218 14.49 23.87 -19.94
C PHE A 218 14.58 22.34 -19.80
N MET A 219 14.81 21.59 -20.88
CA MET A 219 14.89 20.12 -20.87
C MET A 219 16.31 19.56 -20.69
N GLN A 220 17.35 20.27 -21.12
CA GLN A 220 18.72 19.76 -20.98
C GLN A 220 19.27 19.94 -19.57
N ASN A 221 18.76 20.93 -18.84
CA ASN A 221 19.08 21.17 -17.46
C ASN A 221 18.06 20.41 -16.58
N ASN A 222 18.29 19.11 -16.33
CA ASN A 222 17.62 18.34 -15.26
C ASN A 222 17.94 18.86 -13.82
N VAL A 223 18.29 20.14 -13.72
CA VAL A 223 18.46 20.94 -12.52
C VAL A 223 17.81 22.28 -12.87
N GLY A 224 16.48 22.32 -12.80
CA GLY A 224 15.70 23.53 -13.01
C GLY A 224 15.81 24.45 -11.80
N VAL A 225 17.01 24.94 -11.50
CA VAL A 225 17.20 26.14 -10.70
C VAL A 225 17.65 27.19 -11.70
N ILE A 226 16.77 28.15 -12.00
CA ILE A 226 17.18 29.33 -12.75
C ILE A 226 18.22 30.00 -11.86
N SER A 227 19.50 29.94 -12.25
CA SER A 227 20.53 30.55 -11.43
C SER A 227 20.32 32.06 -11.43
N SER A 228 20.66 32.73 -10.35
CA SER A 228 20.54 34.19 -10.25
C SER A 228 21.28 34.91 -11.40
N SER A 229 22.34 34.30 -11.94
CA SER A 229 23.02 34.76 -13.15
C SER A 229 22.18 34.71 -14.42
N ASP A 230 21.32 33.69 -14.60
CA ASP A 230 20.49 33.56 -15.80
C ASP A 230 19.39 34.63 -15.83
N ILE A 231 18.88 35.03 -14.66
CA ILE A 231 17.89 36.12 -14.52
C ILE A 231 18.53 37.46 -14.91
N THR A 232 19.79 37.69 -14.53
CA THR A 232 20.50 38.93 -14.85
C THR A 232 20.83 39.09 -16.33
N CYS A 233 20.85 38.00 -17.09
CA CYS A 233 21.10 37.99 -18.53
C CYS A 233 19.86 38.33 -19.37
N LEU A 234 18.66 38.37 -18.77
CA LEU A 234 17.43 38.69 -19.49
C LEU A 234 17.26 40.21 -19.68
N PRO A 235 16.55 40.65 -20.73
CA PRO A 235 16.15 42.05 -20.90
C PRO A 235 15.43 42.63 -19.65
N PRO A 236 15.64 43.92 -19.32
CA PRO A 236 15.16 44.52 -18.07
C PRO A 236 13.63 44.42 -17.90
N ASP A 237 12.88 44.59 -18.98
CA ASP A 237 11.41 44.49 -18.98
C ASP A 237 10.93 43.09 -18.58
N ILE A 238 11.67 42.05 -18.98
CA ILE A 238 11.36 40.65 -18.63
C ILE A 238 11.77 40.37 -17.18
N GLN A 239 12.87 40.97 -16.70
CA GLN A 239 13.27 40.85 -15.29
C GLN A 239 12.24 41.45 -14.34
N GLU A 240 11.64 42.59 -14.67
CA GLU A 240 10.56 43.19 -13.86
C GLU A 240 9.32 42.31 -13.83
N ILE A 241 8.90 41.77 -14.97
CA ILE A 241 7.75 40.85 -15.06
C ILE A 241 7.99 39.60 -14.20
N LEU A 242 9.18 39.00 -14.27
CA LEU A 242 9.53 37.81 -13.47
C LEU A 242 9.58 38.11 -11.97
N LYS A 243 10.08 39.28 -11.56
CA LYS A 243 10.04 39.73 -10.15
C LYS A 243 8.62 39.95 -9.66
N THR A 244 7.72 40.47 -10.50
CA THR A 244 6.31 40.67 -10.13
C THR A 244 5.50 39.37 -10.07
N ASN A 245 5.86 38.37 -10.86
CA ASN A 245 5.20 37.06 -10.90
C ASN A 245 5.78 36.05 -9.88
N GLN A 246 6.84 36.42 -9.16
CA GLN A 246 7.38 35.63 -8.04
C GLN A 246 6.47 35.72 -6.82
N SER A 247 5.35 35.04 -6.89
CA SER A 247 4.87 34.19 -5.80
C SER A 247 3.58 33.53 -6.27
N ILE A 248 3.70 32.34 -6.85
CA ILE A 248 2.64 31.37 -6.58
C ILE A 248 2.67 31.21 -5.06
N PRO A 249 1.61 31.60 -4.33
CA PRO A 249 1.59 31.41 -2.90
C PRO A 249 1.82 29.91 -2.70
N HIS A 250 2.90 29.53 -2.01
CA HIS A 250 3.31 28.14 -1.72
C HIS A 250 4.29 27.43 -2.69
N ALA A 251 4.81 28.08 -3.74
CA ALA A 251 5.95 27.52 -4.46
C ALA A 251 7.24 27.69 -3.63
N VAL A 252 7.80 26.59 -3.12
CA VAL A 252 9.12 26.55 -2.48
C VAL A 252 10.01 25.66 -3.33
N GLU A 253 11.13 26.21 -3.82
CA GLU A 253 12.18 25.40 -4.43
C GLU A 253 12.72 24.42 -3.39
N PHE A 254 12.61 23.12 -3.68
CA PHE A 254 13.13 22.06 -2.81
C PHE A 254 14.23 21.32 -3.54
N ASP A 255 15.46 21.46 -3.07
CA ASP A 255 16.57 20.66 -3.55
C ASP A 255 16.39 19.22 -3.06
N VAL A 256 16.02 18.33 -3.98
CA VAL A 256 15.96 16.90 -3.70
C VAL A 256 17.40 16.38 -3.62
N HIS A 257 18.01 16.49 -2.46
CA HIS A 257 19.25 15.76 -2.18
C HIS A 257 18.90 14.29 -1.98
N LEU A 258 19.13 13.48 -3.00
CA LEU A 258 19.11 12.03 -2.87
C LEU A 258 19.99 11.66 -1.66
N PRO A 259 19.47 10.91 -0.67
CA PRO A 259 20.29 10.50 0.46
C PRO A 259 21.49 9.74 -0.09
N LYS A 260 22.72 10.17 0.26
CA LYS A 260 23.93 9.40 -0.04
C LYS A 260 23.82 8.08 0.72
N ILE A 261 23.38 7.04 0.02
CA ILE A 261 23.29 5.71 0.60
C ILE A 261 24.71 5.13 0.58
N ASP A 262 25.47 5.35 1.65
CA ASP A 262 26.73 4.66 1.88
C ASP A 262 26.44 3.21 2.26
N ILE A 263 26.05 2.41 1.27
CA ILE A 263 25.81 0.98 1.44
C ILE A 263 27.18 0.33 1.63
N HIS A 264 27.56 0.08 2.89
CA HIS A 264 28.64 -0.86 3.18
C HIS A 264 28.09 -2.29 3.06
N PRO A 265 28.46 -3.06 2.03
CA PRO A 265 28.05 -4.45 1.94
C PRO A 265 28.55 -5.20 3.17
N PRO A 266 27.70 -5.99 3.86
CA PRO A 266 28.16 -6.78 4.99
C PRO A 266 29.23 -7.76 4.49
N LYS A 267 30.40 -7.79 5.15
CA LYS A 267 31.42 -8.81 4.93
C LYS A 267 30.85 -10.16 5.35
N VAL A 268 30.26 -10.89 4.41
CA VAL A 268 29.76 -12.25 4.64
C VAL A 268 30.95 -13.18 4.83
N GLY A 269 31.34 -13.42 6.09
CA GLY A 269 32.36 -14.40 6.44
C GLY A 269 31.94 -15.80 5.99
N LYS A 270 32.80 -16.47 5.21
CA LYS A 270 32.66 -17.84 4.68
C LYS A 270 31.23 -18.19 4.22
N ARG A 271 30.85 -17.66 3.06
CA ARG A 271 29.57 -17.90 2.35
C ARG A 271 29.14 -19.37 2.25
N TYR A 272 30.08 -20.31 2.27
CA TYR A 272 29.84 -21.75 2.07
C TYR A 272 30.05 -22.60 3.33
N LYS A 273 30.21 -21.99 4.52
CA LYS A 273 30.52 -22.74 5.76
C LYS A 273 29.47 -23.81 6.09
N MET A 274 28.19 -23.51 5.87
CA MET A 274 27.09 -24.47 6.01
C MET A 274 27.19 -25.68 5.07
N GLU A 275 27.64 -25.47 3.82
CA GLU A 275 27.81 -26.56 2.84
C GLU A 275 29.02 -27.43 3.17
N GLU A 276 30.12 -26.81 3.63
CA GLU A 276 31.32 -27.49 4.10
C GLU A 276 31.00 -28.36 5.35
N ASP A 277 30.28 -27.79 6.31
CA ASP A 277 29.84 -28.49 7.53
C ASP A 277 28.91 -29.68 7.19
N TYR A 278 27.99 -29.51 6.23
CA TYR A 278 27.10 -30.58 5.78
C TYR A 278 27.86 -31.72 5.07
N LYS A 279 28.82 -31.39 4.19
CA LYS A 279 29.70 -32.38 3.54
C LYS A 279 30.52 -33.16 4.57
N ALA A 280 31.06 -32.48 5.59
CA ALA A 280 31.80 -33.12 6.67
C ALA A 280 30.91 -34.08 7.48
N LEU A 281 29.67 -33.69 7.77
CA LEU A 281 28.69 -34.52 8.48
C LEU A 281 28.36 -35.81 7.70
N LEU A 282 28.15 -35.70 6.37
CA LEU A 282 27.92 -36.85 5.50
C LEU A 282 29.13 -37.81 5.45
N MET A 283 30.34 -37.27 5.37
CA MET A 283 31.58 -38.07 5.41
C MET A 283 31.73 -38.82 6.75
N ARG A 284 31.39 -38.18 7.87
CA ARG A 284 31.40 -38.79 9.20
C ARG A 284 30.41 -39.95 9.30
N ARG A 285 29.18 -39.77 8.79
CA ARG A 285 28.14 -40.82 8.74
C ARG A 285 28.52 -42.00 7.83
N ARG A 286 29.19 -41.74 6.70
CA ARG A 286 29.69 -42.82 5.83
C ARG A 286 30.77 -43.64 6.52
N ARG A 287 31.73 -42.98 7.19
CA ARG A 287 32.78 -43.65 7.97
C ARG A 287 32.19 -44.48 9.11
N SER A 288 31.23 -43.94 9.87
CA SER A 288 30.59 -44.72 10.94
C SER A 288 29.80 -45.91 10.41
N ARG A 289 29.17 -45.81 9.22
CA ARG A 289 28.50 -46.94 8.57
C ARG A 289 29.48 -48.02 8.09
N SER A 290 30.67 -47.65 7.59
CA SER A 290 31.68 -48.65 7.21
C SER A 290 32.24 -49.39 8.41
N PHE A 291 32.39 -48.74 9.57
CA PHE A 291 32.82 -49.40 10.82
C PHE A 291 31.78 -50.34 11.44
N ILE A 292 30.50 -50.19 11.12
CA ILE A 292 29.42 -51.07 11.63
C ILE A 292 29.25 -52.31 10.73
N LEU A 293 29.79 -52.29 9.50
CA LEU A 293 29.67 -53.34 8.50
C LEU A 293 31.00 -54.10 8.28
N SER A 294 31.99 -53.92 9.15
CA SER A 294 33.25 -54.68 9.18
C SER A 294 33.34 -55.58 10.41
#